data_AF-A0A2V5ZAD2-F1
#
_entry.id   AF-A0A2V5ZAD2-F1
#
_cell.length_a   1.000
_cell.length_b   1.000
_cell.length_c   1.000
_cell.angle_alpha   90.00
_cell.angle_beta   90.00
_cell.angle_gamma   90.00
#
_symmetry.space_group_name_H-M   'P 1'
#
loop_
_entity.id
_entity.type
_entity.pdbx_description
1 polymer ?
#
loop_
_entity_poly.entity_id
_entity_poly.type
_entity_poly.pdbx_seq_one_letter_code
_entity_poly.pdbx_strand_id
1 'polypeptide(L)'
;MRKLCTFFWVEEDAKTRAHSPNLTSKNKMKKNISPRAFALRITLGVAFLSIGSLLLVSAFGNMLKTTRSTRPTRLRSAREPDATVAQESTEAPKPVAPFVFTVINTNDSGTGSLRQAILDANSMGGGTITFNIPGTGVHTISPLSALPNIAQPVTI
;
A
#
# COMPACT_ATOMS: atom_id res chain seq x y z
N MET A 1 78.25 -19.12 65.04
CA MET A 1 78.54 -20.10 63.96
C MET A 1 78.23 -19.44 62.63
N ARG A 2 79.25 -19.21 61.79
CA ARG A 2 79.18 -18.59 60.46
C ARG A 2 79.19 -19.69 59.39
N LYS A 3 78.40 -19.51 58.31
CA LYS A 3 78.51 -20.07 56.94
C LYS A 3 77.17 -19.75 56.26
N LEU A 4 76.98 -18.69 55.45
CA LEU A 4 77.60 -18.38 54.14
C LEU A 4 77.60 -19.61 53.21
N CYS A 5 76.51 -19.74 52.44
CA CYS A 5 76.49 -20.40 51.14
C CYS A 5 75.92 -19.39 50.13
N THR A 6 76.84 -18.81 49.37
CA THR A 6 76.63 -18.07 48.14
C THR A 6 76.49 -19.05 46.96
N PHE A 7 75.46 -18.86 46.15
CA PHE A 7 75.33 -19.36 44.77
C PHE A 7 74.36 -18.35 44.10
N PHE A 8 74.82 -17.24 43.53
CA PHE A 8 75.54 -17.03 42.27
C PHE A 8 74.77 -17.52 41.03
N TRP A 9 74.54 -16.57 40.10
CA TRP A 9 74.07 -16.69 38.70
C TRP A 9 72.52 -16.76 38.48
N VAL A 10 71.84 -16.02 37.57
CA VAL A 10 72.18 -14.92 36.65
C VAL A 10 70.90 -14.25 36.12
N GLU A 11 71.06 -13.01 35.68
CA GLU A 11 70.17 -12.11 34.92
C GLU A 11 69.73 -12.69 33.55
N GLU A 12 68.42 -12.71 33.23
CA GLU A 12 67.89 -12.19 31.94
C GLU A 12 66.36 -12.39 31.82
N ASP A 13 65.67 -11.25 31.75
CA ASP A 13 64.48 -10.94 30.94
C ASP A 13 63.46 -12.04 30.58
N ALA A 14 62.25 -11.91 31.12
CA ALA A 14 61.03 -11.87 30.29
C ALA A 14 59.77 -11.57 31.11
N LYS A 15 59.40 -10.29 31.11
CA LYS A 15 58.03 -9.77 30.94
C LYS A 15 56.93 -10.85 30.75
N THR A 16 56.18 -11.19 31.79
CA THR A 16 54.84 -11.79 31.65
C THR A 16 53.84 -11.14 32.61
N ARG A 17 53.45 -9.91 32.28
CA ARG A 17 52.18 -9.35 32.75
C ARG A 17 51.06 -10.15 32.09
N ALA A 18 50.48 -11.12 32.81
CA ALA A 18 49.24 -11.77 32.37
C ALA A 18 48.07 -10.81 32.57
N HIS A 19 47.89 -9.95 31.57
CA HIS A 19 46.63 -9.30 31.23
C HIS A 19 45.65 -10.38 30.78
N SER A 20 44.50 -10.51 31.44
CA SER A 20 43.34 -11.18 30.85
C SER A 20 42.16 -10.19 30.81
N PRO A 21 42.14 -9.24 29.86
CA PRO A 21 40.92 -8.51 29.57
C PRO A 21 39.95 -9.47 28.88
N ASN A 22 38.82 -9.70 29.54
CA ASN A 22 37.64 -10.35 29.00
C ASN A 22 37.30 -9.72 27.64
N LEU A 23 37.50 -10.48 26.56
CA LEU A 23 37.14 -10.11 25.19
C LEU A 23 35.61 -10.07 25.08
N THR A 24 35.02 -8.98 25.56
CA THR A 24 33.65 -8.63 25.16
C THR A 24 33.71 -8.40 23.66
N SER A 25 33.20 -9.37 22.89
CA SER A 25 32.91 -9.21 21.48
C SER A 25 31.90 -8.09 21.33
N LYS A 26 32.40 -6.85 21.27
CA LYS A 26 31.66 -5.69 20.78
C LYS A 26 31.52 -5.89 19.29
N ASN A 27 30.68 -6.83 18.88
CA ASN A 27 30.19 -6.90 17.53
C ASN A 27 29.24 -5.71 17.34
N LYS A 28 29.86 -4.54 17.21
CA LYS A 28 29.24 -3.31 16.77
C LYS A 28 28.94 -3.56 15.30
N MET A 29 27.73 -4.06 15.04
CA MET A 29 27.15 -4.05 13.71
C MET A 29 27.08 -2.59 13.24
N LYS A 30 28.20 -2.07 12.72
CA LYS A 30 28.21 -0.93 11.82
C LYS A 30 27.48 -1.46 10.59
N LYS A 31 26.15 -1.26 10.56
CA LYS A 31 25.36 -1.32 9.34
C LYS A 31 25.93 -0.21 8.46
N ASN A 32 26.98 -0.56 7.73
CA ASN A 32 27.61 0.22 6.68
C ASN A 32 26.63 0.26 5.51
N ILE A 33 25.53 1.00 5.72
CA ILE A 33 24.59 1.38 4.69
C ILE A 33 25.36 2.34 3.80
N SER A 34 26.09 1.77 2.85
CA SER A 34 26.81 2.56 1.88
C SER A 34 25.77 3.37 1.10
N PRO A 35 26.01 4.67 0.83
CA PRO A 35 25.09 5.49 0.05
C PRO A 35 24.76 4.85 -1.30
N ARG A 36 25.72 4.08 -1.85
CA ARG A 36 25.58 3.26 -3.05
C ARG A 36 24.60 2.11 -2.90
N ALA A 37 24.57 1.43 -1.75
CA ALA A 37 23.58 0.38 -1.47
C ALA A 37 22.17 0.97 -1.29
N PHE A 38 22.04 2.14 -0.66
CA PHE A 38 20.76 2.82 -0.54
C PHE A 38 20.24 3.29 -1.90
N ALA A 39 21.10 3.90 -2.74
CA ALA A 39 20.77 4.27 -4.11
C ALA A 39 20.34 3.05 -4.95
N LEU A 40 21.03 1.92 -4.81
CA LEU A 40 20.66 0.67 -5.49
C LEU A 40 19.26 0.18 -5.09
N ARG A 41 18.90 0.26 -3.81
CA ARG A 41 17.57 -0.15 -3.33
C ARG A 41 16.46 0.77 -3.85
N ILE A 42 16.71 2.08 -3.91
CA ILE A 42 15.77 3.04 -4.49
C ILE A 42 15.59 2.80 -5.98
N THR A 43 16.68 2.67 -6.74
CA THR A 43 16.61 2.44 -8.19
C THR A 43 15.88 1.13 -8.51
N LEU A 44 16.14 0.07 -7.75
CA LEU A 44 15.40 -1.19 -7.88
C LEU A 44 13.90 -0.97 -7.57
N GLY A 45 13.56 -0.27 -6.49
CA GLY A 45 12.18 0.03 -6.13
C GLY A 45 11.42 0.83 -7.20
N VAL A 46 12.04 1.89 -7.75
CA VAL A 46 11.46 2.72 -8.82
C VAL A 46 11.32 1.93 -10.13
N ALA A 47 12.27 1.04 -10.43
CA ALA A 47 12.18 0.16 -11.60
C ALA A 47 11.02 -0.85 -11.47
N PHE A 48 10.85 -1.48 -10.32
CA PHE A 48 9.73 -2.41 -10.07
C PHE A 48 8.36 -1.70 -10.11
N LEU A 49 8.26 -0.47 -9.59
CA LEU A 49 7.03 0.33 -9.64
C LEU A 49 6.66 0.71 -11.09
N SER A 50 7.65 1.04 -11.92
CA SER A 50 7.45 1.37 -13.33
C SER A 50 7.05 0.15 -14.16
N ILE A 51 7.72 -1.00 -13.98
CA ILE A 51 7.41 -2.24 -14.70
C ILE A 51 6.04 -2.79 -14.30
N GLY A 52 5.69 -2.73 -13.01
CA GLY A 52 4.36 -3.10 -12.52
C GLY A 52 3.25 -2.26 -13.13
N SER A 53 3.48 -0.96 -13.31
CA SER A 53 2.52 -0.05 -13.96
C SER A 53 2.29 -0.38 -15.44
N LEU A 54 3.35 -0.77 -16.17
CA LEU A 54 3.27 -1.15 -17.59
C LEU A 54 2.43 -2.42 -17.80
N LEU A 55 2.53 -3.39 -16.89
CA LEU A 55 1.73 -4.62 -16.95
C LEU A 55 0.25 -4.36 -16.62
N LEU A 56 -0.04 -3.41 -15.71
CA LEU A 56 -1.42 -3.06 -15.34
C LEU A 56 -2.18 -2.35 -16.47
N VAL A 57 -1.51 -1.47 -17.24
CA VAL A 57 -2.11 -0.77 -18.39
C VAL A 57 -2.44 -1.73 -19.54
N SER A 58 -1.65 -2.80 -19.70
CA SER A 58 -1.84 -3.77 -20.80
C SER A 58 -3.07 -4.67 -20.61
N ALA A 59 -3.60 -4.78 -19.39
CA ALA A 59 -4.80 -5.58 -19.09
C ALA A 59 -6.12 -4.83 -19.34
N PHE A 60 -6.12 -3.49 -19.37
CA PHE A 60 -7.35 -2.69 -19.56
C PHE A 60 -7.72 -2.45 -21.05
N GLY A 61 -6.80 -2.68 -21.98
CA GLY A 61 -7.01 -2.38 -23.41
C GLY A 61 -7.90 -3.36 -24.19
N ASN A 62 -8.18 -4.55 -23.64
CA ASN A 62 -8.85 -5.64 -24.36
C ASN A 62 -10.36 -5.78 -24.09
N MET A 63 -11.05 -4.72 -23.64
CA MET A 63 -12.51 -4.79 -23.45
C MET A 63 -13.27 -3.54 -23.92
N LEU A 64 -12.93 -3.00 -25.09
CA LEU A 64 -13.80 -2.01 -25.78
C LEU A 64 -13.94 -2.25 -27.30
N LYS A 65 -13.49 -3.39 -27.84
CA LYS A 65 -13.61 -3.69 -29.28
C LYS A 65 -14.43 -4.95 -29.56
N THR A 66 -15.52 -5.14 -28.82
CA THR A 66 -16.54 -6.15 -29.17
C THR A 66 -17.90 -5.50 -29.12
N THR A 67 -18.30 -4.88 -30.23
CA THR A 67 -19.67 -4.86 -30.74
C THR A 67 -19.68 -4.20 -32.12
N ARG A 68 -19.07 -4.87 -33.10
CA ARG A 68 -19.59 -4.79 -34.47
C ARG A 68 -20.86 -5.63 -34.48
N SER A 69 -22.03 -4.99 -34.37
CA SER A 69 -23.30 -5.64 -34.67
C SER A 69 -24.03 -4.84 -35.73
N THR A 70 -23.82 -5.29 -36.96
CA THR A 70 -24.53 -4.92 -38.17
C THR A 70 -26.02 -5.21 -37.99
N ARG A 71 -26.86 -4.18 -37.82
CA ARG A 71 -28.31 -4.32 -38.02
C ARG A 71 -28.67 -3.73 -39.39
N PRO A 72 -28.95 -4.57 -40.40
CA PRO A 72 -29.34 -4.08 -41.71
C PRO A 72 -30.75 -3.52 -41.64
N THR A 73 -30.93 -2.36 -42.26
CA THR A 73 -32.21 -1.75 -42.59
C THR A 73 -33.06 -2.75 -43.38
N ARG A 74 -34.15 -3.25 -42.78
CA ARG A 74 -35.26 -3.82 -43.54
C ARG A 74 -36.59 -3.24 -43.06
N LEU A 75 -37.08 -2.35 -43.93
CA LEU A 75 -38.47 -2.16 -44.32
C LEU A 75 -39.43 -1.57 -43.28
N ARG A 76 -39.61 -0.25 -43.40
CA ARG A 76 -40.93 0.42 -43.34
C ARG A 76 -42.01 -0.56 -43.82
N SER A 77 -42.89 -0.96 -42.92
CA SER A 77 -44.17 -1.56 -43.29
C SER A 77 -45.22 -1.20 -42.24
N ALA A 78 -46.01 -0.19 -42.63
CA ALA A 78 -47.44 -0.04 -42.39
C ALA A 78 -47.98 0.26 -40.97
N ARG A 79 -48.66 1.41 -40.94
CA ARG A 79 -49.87 1.80 -40.18
C ARG A 79 -49.70 2.22 -38.72
N GLU A 80 -49.87 3.54 -38.52
CA GLU A 80 -50.51 4.10 -37.32
C GLU A 80 -51.87 3.43 -37.07
N PRO A 81 -52.22 3.29 -35.78
CA PRO A 81 -53.29 4.13 -35.27
C PRO A 81 -52.99 4.77 -33.91
N ASP A 82 -53.46 5.99 -33.77
CA ASP A 82 -53.77 6.77 -32.58
C ASP A 82 -54.10 5.96 -31.31
N ALA A 83 -53.35 6.19 -30.21
CA ALA A 83 -53.81 6.02 -28.82
C ALA A 83 -52.76 6.49 -27.78
N THR A 84 -53.13 7.54 -27.05
CA THR A 84 -53.13 7.60 -25.57
C THR A 84 -51.79 7.66 -24.81
N VAL A 85 -51.48 8.89 -24.36
CA VAL A 85 -51.28 9.29 -22.94
C VAL A 85 -50.46 8.35 -22.01
N ALA A 86 -49.41 8.95 -21.43
CA ALA A 86 -48.69 8.60 -20.19
C ALA A 86 -47.89 7.29 -20.16
N GLN A 87 -46.58 7.40 -20.41
CA GLN A 87 -45.60 6.57 -19.70
C GLN A 87 -44.98 7.41 -18.58
N GLU A 88 -45.72 7.49 -17.47
CA GLU A 88 -45.16 7.79 -16.15
C GLU A 88 -44.14 6.69 -15.83
N SER A 89 -42.86 7.06 -15.76
CA SER A 89 -41.78 6.20 -15.27
C SER A 89 -42.02 5.83 -13.81
N THR A 90 -42.81 4.80 -13.57
CA THR A 90 -42.76 4.05 -12.31
C THR A 90 -41.76 2.91 -12.50
N GLU A 91 -40.46 3.23 -12.52
CA GLU A 91 -39.42 2.21 -12.42
C GLU A 91 -39.43 1.68 -10.98
N ALA A 92 -39.91 0.45 -10.80
CA ALA A 92 -39.79 -0.29 -9.55
C ALA A 92 -38.32 -0.24 -9.08
N PRO A 93 -38.04 -0.01 -7.78
CA PRO A 93 -36.68 0.11 -7.30
C PRO A 93 -35.95 -1.20 -7.55
N LYS A 94 -35.06 -1.20 -8.55
CA LYS A 94 -34.03 -2.24 -8.67
C LYS A 94 -33.25 -2.22 -7.36
N PRO A 95 -33.11 -3.34 -6.64
CA PRO A 95 -32.28 -3.38 -5.45
C PRO A 95 -30.85 -3.03 -5.86
N VAL A 96 -30.44 -1.78 -5.62
CA VAL A 96 -29.05 -1.36 -5.79
C VAL A 96 -28.31 -1.95 -4.61
N ALA A 97 -27.59 -3.05 -4.83
CA ALA A 97 -26.68 -3.55 -3.83
C ALA A 97 -25.65 -2.45 -3.53
N PRO A 98 -25.52 -1.97 -2.29
CA PRO A 98 -24.61 -0.89 -1.97
C PRO A 98 -23.16 -1.37 -2.14
N PHE A 99 -22.32 -0.57 -2.81
CA PHE A 99 -20.88 -0.81 -2.83
C PHE A 99 -20.31 -0.62 -1.42
N VAL A 100 -19.32 -1.44 -1.03
CA VAL A 100 -18.70 -1.37 0.30
C VAL A 100 -17.22 -1.05 0.16
N PHE A 101 -16.77 0.00 0.85
CA PHE A 101 -15.39 0.50 0.83
C PHE A 101 -14.78 0.38 2.23
N THR A 102 -13.77 -0.46 2.40
CA THR A 102 -13.17 -0.70 3.72
C THR A 102 -11.92 0.15 3.95
N VAL A 103 -11.96 0.96 5.01
CA VAL A 103 -10.81 1.71 5.53
C VAL A 103 -10.05 0.82 6.51
N ILE A 104 -8.79 0.52 6.20
CA ILE A 104 -7.94 -0.41 6.97
C ILE A 104 -6.72 0.26 7.60
N ASN A 105 -6.48 1.54 7.32
CA ASN A 105 -5.37 2.29 7.91
C ASN A 105 -5.75 3.75 8.18
N THR A 106 -4.95 4.41 9.01
CA THR A 106 -5.10 5.82 9.39
C THR A 106 -4.30 6.77 8.51
N ASN A 107 -3.78 6.30 7.36
CA ASN A 107 -2.98 7.13 6.48
C ASN A 107 -3.87 8.19 5.79
N ASP A 108 -3.30 9.35 5.46
CA ASP A 108 -4.02 10.42 4.76
C ASP A 108 -4.37 10.06 3.30
N SER A 109 -3.58 9.18 2.68
CA SER A 109 -3.75 8.76 1.29
C SER A 109 -3.21 7.35 1.04
N GLY A 110 -3.53 6.80 -0.13
CA GLY A 110 -3.14 5.46 -0.56
C GLY A 110 -4.20 4.40 -0.29
N THR A 111 -3.91 3.17 -0.73
CA THR A 111 -4.85 2.04 -0.64
C THR A 111 -5.31 1.81 0.79
N GLY A 112 -6.63 1.70 0.99
CA GLY A 112 -7.22 1.43 2.29
C GLY A 112 -7.30 2.64 3.24
N SER A 113 -7.00 3.85 2.76
CA SER A 113 -7.22 5.11 3.50
C SER A 113 -8.65 5.63 3.32
N LEU A 114 -9.10 6.51 4.24
CA LEU A 114 -10.39 7.19 4.12
C LEU A 114 -10.51 8.01 2.82
N ARG A 115 -9.43 8.66 2.39
CA ARG A 115 -9.42 9.44 1.15
C ARG A 115 -9.68 8.57 -0.07
N GLN A 116 -9.07 7.39 -0.12
CA GLN A 116 -9.31 6.44 -1.21
C GLN A 116 -10.76 5.94 -1.19
N ALA A 117 -11.30 5.60 -0.02
CA ALA A 117 -12.69 5.15 0.11
C ALA A 117 -13.71 6.20 -0.38
N ILE A 118 -13.48 7.49 -0.11
CA ILE A 118 -14.34 8.57 -0.61
C ILE A 118 -14.24 8.71 -2.14
N LEU A 119 -13.03 8.62 -2.71
CA LEU A 119 -12.85 8.69 -4.16
C LEU A 119 -13.53 7.51 -4.87
N ASP A 120 -13.38 6.31 -4.32
CA ASP A 120 -13.99 5.11 -4.87
C ASP A 120 -15.53 5.20 -4.78
N ALA A 121 -16.07 5.65 -3.63
CA ALA A 121 -17.50 5.89 -3.47
C ALA A 121 -18.04 6.93 -4.47
N ASN A 122 -17.32 8.03 -4.68
CA ASN A 122 -17.70 9.03 -5.67
C ASN A 122 -17.68 8.48 -7.10
N SER A 123 -16.72 7.61 -7.43
CA SER A 123 -16.57 7.01 -8.76
C SER A 123 -17.63 5.92 -9.04
N MET A 124 -18.05 5.20 -8.00
CA MET A 124 -18.95 4.04 -8.12
C MET A 124 -20.42 4.37 -7.87
N GLY A 125 -20.79 5.64 -7.66
CA GLY A 125 -22.18 6.05 -7.46
C GLY A 125 -22.67 5.96 -6.01
N GLY A 126 -21.75 5.99 -5.04
CA GLY A 126 -22.04 5.94 -3.61
C GLY A 126 -21.87 4.55 -3.00
N GLY A 127 -22.15 4.43 -1.70
CA GLY A 127 -22.02 3.17 -0.98
C GLY A 127 -21.81 3.32 0.51
N THR A 128 -21.32 2.26 1.15
CA THR A 128 -21.03 2.18 2.59
C THR A 128 -19.53 2.16 2.82
N ILE A 129 -19.02 3.08 3.63
CA ILE A 129 -17.63 3.11 4.08
C ILE A 129 -17.55 2.41 5.42
N THR A 130 -16.83 1.29 5.49
CA THR A 130 -16.64 0.51 6.72
C THR A 130 -15.24 0.71 7.30
N PHE A 131 -15.14 0.89 8.61
CA PHE A 131 -13.86 1.06 9.31
C PHE A 131 -13.40 -0.26 9.92
N ASN A 132 -12.35 -0.85 9.36
CA ASN A 132 -11.72 -2.08 9.84
C ASN A 132 -10.21 -1.87 10.03
N ILE A 133 -9.86 -0.90 10.88
CA ILE A 133 -8.46 -0.57 11.19
C ILE A 133 -7.98 -1.53 12.29
N PRO A 134 -6.94 -2.34 12.03
CA PRO A 134 -6.43 -3.30 13.02
C PRO A 134 -5.79 -2.58 14.20
N GLY A 135 -5.90 -3.17 15.38
CA GLY A 135 -5.39 -2.61 16.63
C GLY A 135 -6.50 -2.35 17.64
N THR A 136 -6.11 -2.12 18.89
CA THR A 136 -7.03 -1.78 19.98
C THR A 136 -6.92 -0.29 20.31
N GLY A 137 -7.99 0.29 20.86
CA GLY A 137 -8.04 1.71 21.20
C GLY A 137 -8.65 2.58 20.11
N VAL A 138 -8.54 3.90 20.30
CA VAL A 138 -9.12 4.90 19.39
C VAL A 138 -8.19 5.11 18.19
N HIS A 139 -8.72 4.91 16.99
CA HIS A 139 -8.04 5.24 15.74
C HIS A 139 -8.35 6.67 15.34
N THR A 140 -7.33 7.52 15.26
CA THR A 140 -7.48 8.91 14.80
C THR A 140 -6.95 9.05 13.38
N ILE A 141 -7.78 9.55 12.48
CA ILE A 141 -7.39 9.89 11.10
C ILE A 141 -7.27 11.41 11.03
N SER A 142 -6.07 11.90 10.73
CA SER A 142 -5.78 13.34 10.63
C SER A 142 -5.40 13.70 9.19
N PRO A 143 -6.36 14.11 8.34
CA PRO A 143 -6.07 14.53 6.99
C PRO A 143 -5.11 15.72 6.96
N LEU A 144 -4.09 15.68 6.09
CA LEU A 144 -3.12 16.77 5.93
C LEU A 144 -3.65 17.89 5.01
N SER A 145 -4.68 17.56 4.24
CA SER A 145 -5.38 18.47 3.32
C SER A 145 -6.87 18.15 3.34
N ALA A 146 -7.70 19.09 2.84
CA ALA A 146 -9.14 18.89 2.74
C ALA A 146 -9.46 17.54 2.08
N LEU A 147 -10.43 16.82 2.64
CA LEU A 147 -10.95 15.61 2.04
C LEU A 147 -11.71 15.96 0.74
N PRO A 148 -11.76 15.06 -0.25
CA PRO A 148 -12.59 15.24 -1.43
C PRO A 148 -14.06 15.47 -1.02
N ASN A 149 -14.78 16.27 -1.80
CA ASN A 149 -16.21 16.44 -1.58
C ASN A 149 -16.93 15.10 -1.77
N ILE A 150 -17.96 14.87 -0.95
CA ILE A 150 -18.84 13.70 -1.12
C ILE A 150 -19.87 14.08 -2.19
N ALA A 151 -19.71 13.52 -3.39
CA ALA A 151 -20.55 13.80 -4.54
C ALA A 151 -21.71 12.81 -4.70
N GLN A 152 -21.65 11.69 -3.99
CA GLN A 152 -22.59 10.57 -4.04
C GLN A 152 -23.07 10.19 -2.63
N PRO A 153 -24.23 9.55 -2.47
CA PRO A 153 -24.71 9.14 -1.16
C PRO A 153 -23.75 8.13 -0.51
N VAL A 154 -23.28 8.46 0.70
CA VAL A 154 -22.36 7.62 1.48
C VAL A 154 -22.97 7.33 2.84
N THR A 155 -22.91 6.05 3.25
CA THR A 155 -23.22 5.58 4.61
C THR A 155 -21.91 5.23 5.32
N ILE A 156 -21.81 5.48 6.62
CA ILE A 156 -20.64 5.18 7.47
C ILE A 156 -21.06 4.31 8.65
#